data_AF-A0A8T2IYD1-F1
#
_entry.id   AF-A0A8T2IYD1-F1
#
_cell.length_a   1.000
_cell.length_b   1.000
_cell.length_c   1.000
_cell.angle_alpha   90.00
_cell.angle_beta   90.00
_cell.angle_gamma   90.00
#
_symmetry.space_group_name_H-M   'P 1'
#
loop_
_entity.id
_entity.type
_entity.pdbx_description
1 polymer ?
#
loop_
_entity_poly.entity_id
_entity_poly.type
_entity_poly.pdbx_seq_one_letter_code
_entity_poly.pdbx_strand_id
1 'polypeptide(L)'
;MAEAVARVARKVNEVVENGESHLDLSECSLNAFPIGLYVVIGSAAQGIHSITLANNEIKALTNKFFDVFTQLQVLNLEGNILQQLPDEVSNLGQLKSINLSKNKIKDFPRNLLDVNTLESINLEGNQIKD
;
A
#
# COMPACT_ATOMS: atom_id res chain seq x y z
N MET A 1 1.87 7.07 -18.49
CA MET A 1 2.75 6.14 -17.75
C MET A 1 4.07 6.78 -17.37
N ALA A 2 4.84 7.38 -18.29
CA ALA A 2 6.12 8.04 -17.96
C ALA A 2 5.97 9.19 -16.95
N GLU A 3 4.95 10.05 -17.12
CA GLU A 3 4.72 11.20 -16.24
C GLU A 3 4.32 10.78 -14.81
N ALA A 4 3.45 9.78 -14.67
CA ALA A 4 3.09 9.18 -13.38
C ALA A 4 4.32 8.64 -12.65
N VAL A 5 5.18 7.89 -13.36
CA VAL A 5 6.40 7.32 -12.77
C VAL A 5 7.38 8.41 -12.35
N ALA A 6 7.57 9.46 -13.17
CA ALA A 6 8.44 10.59 -12.82
C ALA A 6 7.93 11.36 -11.59
N ARG A 7 6.62 11.63 -11.52
CA ARG A 7 5.99 12.28 -10.36
C ARG A 7 6.17 11.47 -9.08
N VAL A 8 5.97 10.15 -9.16
CA VAL A 8 6.13 9.24 -8.03
C VAL A 8 7.60 9.13 -7.60
N ALA A 9 8.53 9.04 -8.55
CA ALA A 9 9.96 9.03 -8.24
C ALA A 9 10.39 10.30 -7.49
N ARG A 10 9.87 11.48 -7.89
CA ARG A 10 10.14 12.74 -7.18
C ARG A 10 9.62 12.71 -5.74
N LYS A 11 8.37 12.29 -5.53
CA LYS A 11 7.78 12.15 -4.19
C LYS A 11 8.57 11.17 -3.30
N VAL A 12 9.00 10.03 -3.86
CA VAL A 12 9.82 9.07 -3.12
C VAL A 12 11.18 9.67 -2.75
N ASN A 13 11.85 10.35 -3.68
CA ASN A 13 13.13 11.01 -3.40
C ASN A 13 12.99 12.06 -2.29
N GLU A 14 11.96 12.92 -2.35
CA GLU A 14 11.68 13.92 -1.32
C GLU A 14 11.52 13.27 0.07
N VAL A 15 10.72 12.19 0.17
CA VAL A 15 10.53 11.44 1.42
C VAL A 15 11.84 10.83 1.93
N VAL A 16 12.64 10.26 1.04
CA VAL A 16 13.93 9.63 1.39
C VAL A 16 14.95 10.68 1.85
N GLU A 17 15.06 11.81 1.15
CA GLU A 17 16.00 12.90 1.47
C GLU A 17 15.63 13.58 2.79
N ASN A 18 14.34 13.77 3.05
CA ASN A 18 13.84 14.41 4.26
C ASN A 18 13.75 13.44 5.47
N GLY A 19 13.92 12.14 5.26
CA GLY A 19 13.73 11.13 6.30
C GLY A 19 12.28 11.06 6.79
N GLU A 20 11.32 11.32 5.91
CA GLU A 20 9.90 11.30 6.25
C GLU A 20 9.40 9.87 6.46
N SER A 21 8.47 9.70 7.39
CA SER A 21 7.85 8.41 7.69
C SER A 21 6.54 8.16 6.93
N HIS A 22 6.06 9.16 6.19
CA HIS A 22 4.83 9.10 5.42
C HIS A 22 5.14 9.26 3.93
N LEU A 23 4.64 8.34 3.12
CA LEU A 23 4.78 8.37 1.67
C LEU A 23 3.40 8.50 1.01
N ASP A 24 3.14 9.69 0.46
CA ASP A 24 1.90 10.00 -0.24
C ASP A 24 2.04 9.84 -1.76
N LEU A 25 1.47 8.75 -2.28
CA LEU A 25 1.35 8.43 -3.70
C LEU A 25 -0.12 8.40 -4.16
N SER A 26 -0.98 9.16 -3.49
CA SER A 26 -2.38 9.29 -3.89
C SER A 26 -2.52 10.05 -5.21
N GLU A 27 -3.55 9.69 -5.99
CA GLU A 27 -3.92 10.37 -7.24
C GLU A 27 -2.76 10.48 -8.24
N CYS A 28 -1.93 9.43 -8.33
CA CYS A 28 -0.80 9.34 -9.23
C CYS A 28 -1.11 8.57 -10.53
N SER A 29 -2.37 8.16 -10.73
CA SER A 29 -2.80 7.35 -11.87
C SER A 29 -1.98 6.05 -12.03
N LEU A 30 -1.63 5.44 -10.90
CA LEU A 30 -0.86 4.19 -10.84
C LEU A 30 -1.76 3.00 -11.12
N ASN A 31 -1.36 2.11 -12.03
CA ASN A 31 -2.02 0.82 -12.22
C ASN A 31 -1.38 -0.33 -11.42
N ALA A 32 -0.18 -0.09 -10.89
CA ALA A 32 0.62 -0.97 -10.04
C ALA A 32 1.65 -0.13 -9.27
N PHE A 33 2.20 -0.67 -8.18
CA PHE A 33 3.34 -0.04 -7.52
C PHE A 33 4.60 -0.12 -8.41
N PRO A 34 5.28 1.00 -8.74
CA PRO A 34 6.39 0.96 -9.69
C PRO A 34 7.62 0.25 -9.14
N ILE A 35 8.03 -0.85 -9.79
CA ILE A 35 9.11 -1.74 -9.33
C ILE A 35 10.47 -1.00 -9.20
N GLY A 36 10.71 0.02 -10.03
CA GLY A 36 11.94 0.81 -9.97
C GLY A 36 12.12 1.56 -8.64
N LEU A 37 11.04 1.86 -7.93
CA LEU A 37 11.10 2.57 -6.65
C LEU A 37 11.69 1.72 -5.54
N TYR A 38 11.65 0.39 -5.65
CA TYR A 38 12.31 -0.48 -4.67
C TYR A 38 13.83 -0.21 -4.59
N VAL A 39 14.44 0.20 -5.70
CA VAL A 39 15.88 0.57 -5.72
C VAL A 39 16.09 1.93 -5.06
N VAL A 40 15.21 2.89 -5.36
CA VAL A 40 15.30 4.26 -4.86
C VAL A 40 15.06 4.33 -3.35
N ILE A 41 14.05 3.62 -2.86
CA ILE A 41 13.64 3.67 -1.46
C ILE A 41 14.61 2.91 -0.55
N GLY A 42 15.26 1.84 -1.06
CA GLY A 42 16.33 1.12 -0.38
C GLY A 42 16.06 0.84 1.10
N SER A 43 17.03 1.18 1.96
CA SER A 43 16.92 1.04 3.41
C SER A 43 15.97 2.05 4.05
N ALA A 44 15.64 3.16 3.38
CA ALA A 44 14.71 4.17 3.90
C ALA A 44 13.28 3.61 4.04
N ALA A 45 12.95 2.52 3.34
CA ALA A 45 11.71 1.78 3.56
C ALA A 45 11.48 1.38 5.03
N GLN A 46 12.55 1.14 5.81
CA GLN A 46 12.46 0.80 7.23
C GLN A 46 12.04 2.00 8.11
N GLY A 47 12.12 3.23 7.61
CA GLY A 47 11.63 4.43 8.30
C GLY A 47 10.20 4.82 7.92
N ILE A 48 9.59 4.12 6.94
CA ILE A 48 8.25 4.44 6.44
C ILE A 48 7.22 3.67 7.25
N HIS A 49 6.39 4.43 7.97
CA HIS A 49 5.34 3.92 8.83
C HIS A 49 3.95 4.13 8.23
N SER A 50 3.82 5.00 7.22
CA SER A 50 2.54 5.25 6.57
C SER A 50 2.70 5.41 5.06
N ILE A 51 1.86 4.72 4.30
CA ILE A 51 1.79 4.83 2.84
C ILE A 51 0.34 5.06 2.46
N THR A 52 0.09 6.07 1.62
CA THR A 52 -1.18 6.20 0.92
C THR A 52 -0.98 6.02 -0.58
N LEU A 53 -1.77 5.10 -1.15
CA LEU A 53 -1.90 4.79 -2.56
C LEU A 53 -3.35 5.06 -3.01
N ALA A 54 -4.08 5.89 -2.27
CA ALA A 54 -5.49 6.13 -2.51
C ALA A 54 -5.76 6.75 -3.89
N ASN A 55 -6.95 6.51 -4.44
CA ASN A 55 -7.42 7.10 -5.70
C ASN A 55 -6.45 6.84 -6.88
N ASN A 56 -6.02 5.60 -7.03
CA ASN A 56 -5.25 5.12 -8.17
C ASN A 56 -6.05 4.02 -8.91
N GLU A 57 -5.43 3.32 -9.84
CA GLU A 57 -6.02 2.21 -10.61
C GLU A 57 -5.32 0.89 -10.30
N ILE A 58 -4.84 0.71 -9.07
CA ILE A 58 -4.04 -0.45 -8.68
C ILE A 58 -4.91 -1.69 -8.68
N LYS A 59 -4.50 -2.67 -9.48
CA LYS A 59 -5.18 -3.98 -9.60
C LYS A 59 -4.70 -4.99 -8.56
N ALA A 60 -3.42 -4.91 -8.23
CA ALA A 60 -2.77 -5.76 -7.25
C ALA A 60 -1.49 -5.08 -6.74
N LEU A 61 -1.12 -5.38 -5.51
CA LEU A 61 0.23 -5.17 -5.00
C LEU A 61 0.99 -6.50 -5.09
N THR A 62 2.27 -6.42 -5.47
CA THR A 62 3.16 -7.59 -5.49
C THR A 62 3.57 -7.97 -4.07
N ASN A 63 3.85 -9.26 -3.81
CA ASN A 63 4.45 -9.72 -2.54
C ASN A 63 5.64 -8.86 -2.08
N LYS A 64 6.51 -8.47 -3.02
CA LYS A 64 7.66 -7.60 -2.76
C LYS A 64 7.31 -6.27 -2.07
N PHE A 65 6.11 -5.73 -2.27
CA PHE A 65 5.67 -4.53 -1.57
C PHE A 65 5.64 -4.79 -0.05
N PHE A 66 5.04 -5.90 0.35
CA PHE A 66 4.88 -6.29 1.74
C PHE A 66 6.20 -6.71 2.39
N ASP A 67 7.12 -7.28 1.61
CA ASP A 67 8.47 -7.63 2.08
C ASP A 67 9.39 -6.40 2.28
N VAL A 68 9.13 -5.30 1.56
CA VAL A 68 9.94 -4.08 1.65
C VAL A 68 9.47 -3.18 2.79
N PHE A 69 8.16 -3.01 2.96
CA PHE A 69 7.57 -2.08 3.93
C PHE A 69 7.14 -2.77 5.24
N THR A 70 8.01 -3.59 5.83
CA THR A 70 7.68 -4.40 7.03
C THR A 70 7.40 -3.58 8.28
N GLN A 71 7.82 -2.31 8.33
CA GLN A 71 7.58 -1.37 9.44
C GLN A 71 6.28 -0.56 9.27
N LEU A 72 5.49 -0.84 8.23
CA LEU A 72 4.29 -0.08 7.93
C LEU A 72 3.22 -0.25 9.01
N GLN A 73 2.71 0.88 9.52
CA GLN A 73 1.65 0.95 10.52
C GLN A 73 0.30 1.35 9.90
N VAL A 74 0.33 2.16 8.84
CA VAL A 74 -0.88 2.63 8.16
C VAL A 74 -0.75 2.43 6.65
N LEU A 75 -1.70 1.71 6.06
CA LEU A 75 -1.79 1.50 4.62
C LEU A 75 -3.15 1.96 4.10
N ASN A 76 -3.16 3.00 3.27
CA ASN A 76 -4.36 3.46 2.59
C ASN A 76 -4.36 3.05 1.11
N LEU A 77 -5.30 2.19 0.73
CA LEU A 77 -5.53 1.69 -0.63
C LEU A 77 -6.93 2.05 -1.13
N GLU A 78 -7.61 3.02 -0.49
CA GLU A 78 -8.94 3.47 -0.88
C GLU A 78 -9.03 3.81 -2.38
N GLY A 79 -10.17 3.51 -3.00
CA GLY A 79 -10.45 4.01 -4.35
C GLY A 79 -9.50 3.44 -5.41
N ASN A 80 -9.17 2.16 -5.29
CA ASN A 80 -8.43 1.41 -6.30
C ASN A 80 -9.34 0.34 -6.93
N ILE A 81 -8.78 -0.61 -7.68
CA ILE A 81 -9.51 -1.71 -8.32
C ILE A 81 -9.00 -3.08 -7.86
N LEU A 82 -8.56 -3.16 -6.60
CA LEU A 82 -8.10 -4.40 -5.97
C LEU A 82 -9.24 -5.42 -5.89
N GLN A 83 -8.98 -6.65 -6.30
CA GLN A 83 -9.93 -7.77 -6.15
C GLN A 83 -9.60 -8.68 -4.96
N GLN A 84 -8.35 -8.66 -4.51
CA GLN A 84 -7.84 -9.43 -3.38
C GLN A 84 -6.55 -8.76 -2.88
N LEU A 85 -6.11 -9.16 -1.69
CA LEU A 85 -4.75 -8.93 -1.20
C LEU A 85 -3.95 -10.23 -1.34
N PRO A 86 -2.64 -10.15 -1.57
CA PRO A 86 -1.78 -11.34 -1.51
C PRO A 86 -1.60 -11.80 -0.06
N ASP A 87 -1.23 -13.08 0.12
CA ASP A 87 -1.05 -13.69 1.44
C ASP A 87 0.01 -12.96 2.27
N GLU A 88 1.03 -12.41 1.61
CA GLU A 88 2.14 -11.67 2.21
C GLU A 88 1.71 -10.37 2.92
N VAL A 89 0.44 -9.96 2.85
CA VAL A 89 -0.06 -8.90 3.74
C VAL A 89 0.16 -9.23 5.22
N SER A 90 0.22 -10.52 5.58
CA SER A 90 0.58 -10.97 6.92
C SER A 90 2.01 -10.59 7.34
N ASN A 91 2.89 -10.25 6.39
CA ASN A 91 4.27 -9.82 6.68
C ASN A 91 4.31 -8.41 7.29
N LEU A 92 3.21 -7.65 7.21
CA LEU A 92 3.10 -6.33 7.82
C LEU A 92 2.82 -6.44 9.33
N GLY A 93 3.73 -7.07 10.08
CA GLY A 93 3.56 -7.36 11.50
C GLY A 93 3.52 -6.14 12.44
N GLN A 94 3.61 -4.92 11.90
CA GLN A 94 3.43 -3.65 12.63
C GLN A 94 2.18 -2.88 12.18
N LEU A 95 1.41 -3.42 11.22
CA LEU A 95 0.25 -2.73 10.65
C LEU A 95 -0.86 -2.61 11.68
N LYS A 96 -1.34 -1.39 11.88
CA LYS A 96 -2.43 -1.05 12.79
C LYS A 96 -3.71 -0.71 12.05
N SER A 97 -3.60 -0.09 10.88
CA SER A 97 -4.77 0.34 10.11
C SER A 97 -4.57 0.07 8.63
N ILE A 98 -5.58 -0.54 8.02
CA ILE A 98 -5.66 -0.69 6.57
C ILE A 98 -7.00 -0.20 6.03
N ASN A 99 -6.95 0.70 5.06
CA ASN A 99 -8.14 1.18 4.35
C ASN A 99 -8.17 0.57 2.95
N LEU A 100 -9.14 -0.30 2.71
CA LEU A 100 -9.40 -0.98 1.43
C LEU A 100 -10.74 -0.54 0.83
N SER A 101 -11.33 0.52 1.35
CA SER A 101 -12.65 0.97 0.90
C SER A 101 -12.67 1.33 -0.60
N LYS A 102 -13.84 1.24 -1.21
CA LYS A 102 -14.08 1.56 -2.62
C LYS A 102 -13.17 0.78 -3.59
N ASN A 103 -12.95 -0.50 -3.31
CA ASN A 103 -12.24 -1.44 -4.19
C ASN A 103 -13.22 -2.45 -4.83
N LYS A 104 -12.73 -3.60 -5.30
CA LYS A 104 -13.49 -4.69 -5.93
C LYS A 104 -13.27 -6.02 -5.21
N ILE A 105 -12.94 -5.98 -3.92
CA ILE A 105 -12.64 -7.17 -3.11
C ILE A 105 -13.92 -8.00 -2.97
N LYS A 106 -13.81 -9.30 -3.26
CA LYS A 106 -14.96 -10.24 -3.26
C LYS A 106 -15.05 -11.10 -2.00
N ASP A 107 -13.90 -11.36 -1.39
CA ASP A 107 -13.78 -12.21 -0.21
C ASP A 107 -13.05 -11.43 0.88
N PHE A 108 -13.42 -11.64 2.15
CA PHE A 108 -12.68 -11.06 3.25
C PHE A 108 -11.22 -11.56 3.22
N PRO A 109 -10.21 -10.67 3.24
CA PRO A 109 -8.80 -11.05 3.20
C PRO A 109 -8.37 -11.68 4.53
N ARG A 110 -8.53 -13.00 4.65
CA ARG A 110 -8.32 -13.75 5.90
C ARG A 110 -6.90 -13.62 6.46
N ASN A 111 -5.90 -13.40 5.62
CA ASN A 111 -4.50 -13.19 6.04
C ASN A 111 -4.31 -11.92 6.90
N LEU A 112 -5.25 -10.96 6.85
CA LEU A 112 -5.25 -9.83 7.78
C LEU A 112 -5.50 -10.27 9.24
N LEU A 113 -6.12 -11.44 9.45
CA LEU A 113 -6.34 -11.99 10.79
C LEU A 113 -5.03 -12.46 11.45
N ASP A 114 -3.99 -12.73 10.65
CA ASP A 114 -2.67 -13.14 11.15
C ASP A 114 -1.84 -11.91 11.59
N VAL A 115 -2.28 -10.70 11.25
CA VAL A 115 -1.63 -9.45 11.65
C VAL A 115 -2.15 -9.04 13.04
N ASN A 116 -1.51 -9.57 14.08
CA ASN A 116 -1.92 -9.38 15.48
C ASN A 116 -1.94 -7.91 15.97
N THR A 117 -1.28 -7.00 15.26
CA THR A 117 -1.24 -5.56 15.58
C THR A 117 -2.39 -4.77 14.97
N LEU A 118 -3.21 -5.39 14.12
CA LEU A 118 -4.23 -4.72 13.34
C LEU A 118 -5.42 -4.30 14.22
N GLU A 119 -5.67 -3.00 14.27
CA GLU A 119 -6.72 -2.38 15.08
C GLU A 119 -7.93 -1.97 14.24
N SER A 120 -7.72 -1.67 12.95
CA SER A 120 -8.76 -1.15 12.06
C SER A 120 -8.64 -1.67 10.63
N ILE A 121 -9.76 -2.10 10.07
CA ILE A 121 -9.92 -2.51 8.67
C ILE A 121 -11.15 -1.81 8.11
N ASN A 122 -10.98 -1.00 7.07
CA ASN A 122 -12.11 -0.45 6.31
C ASN A 122 -12.28 -1.21 4.99
N LEU A 123 -13.43 -1.86 4.81
CA LEU A 123 -13.81 -2.59 3.60
C LEU A 123 -15.06 -2.02 2.91
N GLU A 124 -15.52 -0.83 3.31
CA GLU A 124 -16.71 -0.18 2.76
C GLU A 124 -16.66 -0.07 1.23
N GLY A 125 -17.76 -0.32 0.52
CA GLY A 125 -17.81 -0.15 -0.93
C GLY A 125 -17.02 -1.20 -1.72
N ASN A 126 -16.77 -2.38 -1.13
CA ASN A 126 -16.30 -3.57 -1.83
C ASN A 126 -17.47 -4.48 -2.27
N GLN A 127 -17.14 -5.64 -2.83
CA GLN A 127 -18.10 -6.65 -3.30
C GLN A 127 -18.07 -7.91 -2.42
N ILE A 128 -17.78 -7.73 -1.13
CA ILE A 128 -17.65 -8.84 -0.18
C ILE A 128 -19.00 -9.52 -0.05
N LYS A 129 -19.02 -10.82 -0.32
CA LYS A 129 -20.18 -11.67 -0.10
C LYS A 129 -20.06 -12.34 1.26
N ASP A 130 -21.21 -12.52 1.91
CA ASP A 130 -21.34 -13.36 3.11
C ASP A 130 -21.02 -14.83 2.81
#